data_AF-A0A166QT18-F1
#
_entry.id   AF-A0A166QT18-F1
#
_cell.length_a   1.000
_cell.length_b   1.000
_cell.length_c   1.000
_cell.angle_alpha   90.00
_cell.angle_beta   90.00
_cell.angle_gamma   90.00
#
_symmetry.space_group_name_H-M   'P 1'
#
loop_
_entity.id
_entity.type
_entity.pdbx_description
1 polymer ?
#
loop_
_entity_poly.entity_id
_entity_poly.type
_entity_poly.pdbx_seq_one_letter_code
_entity_poly.pdbx_strand_id
1 'polypeptide(L)'
;MRFLDAVLCLALASEIHNTDESIRRVAKSLLTKVPRRHRPEICHFLNSPRPLYYTQCYVATIPDHILTMDPGVTTNPTYRKYPAETAMDNQRKRAS
;
A
#
# COMPACT_ATOMS: atom_id res chain seq x y z
N MET A 1 3.16 15.74 -2.95
CA MET A 1 3.37 14.58 -2.06
C MET A 1 2.41 13.48 -2.48
N ARG A 2 2.90 12.27 -2.78
CA ARG A 2 2.03 11.13 -3.07
C ARG A 2 1.47 10.58 -1.77
N PHE A 3 0.40 9.80 -1.86
CA PHE A 3 -0.19 9.16 -0.68
C PHE A 3 0.79 8.22 0.03
N LEU A 4 1.55 7.42 -0.74
CA LEU A 4 2.58 6.53 -0.17
C LEU A 4 3.65 7.30 0.61
N ASP A 5 4.08 8.47 0.12
CA ASP A 5 5.05 9.29 0.86
C ASP A 5 4.48 9.72 2.22
N ALA A 6 3.16 9.98 2.31
CA ALA A 6 2.48 10.36 3.55
C ALA A 6 2.36 9.19 4.52
N VAL A 7 2.02 8.01 4.02
CA VAL A 7 2.01 6.75 4.78
C VAL A 7 3.41 6.45 5.32
N LEU A 8 4.44 6.63 4.51
CA LEU A 8 5.84 6.45 4.93
C LEU A 8 6.22 7.41 6.06
N CYS A 9 5.83 8.69 5.98
CA CYS A 9 6.04 9.63 7.08
C CYS A 9 5.34 9.21 8.37
N LEU A 10 4.12 8.67 8.29
CA LEU A 10 3.39 8.16 9.47
C LEU A 10 4.07 6.92 10.05
N ALA A 11 4.52 6.00 9.20
CA ALA A 11 5.25 4.79 9.60
C ALA A 11 6.57 5.13 10.29
N LEU A 12 7.34 6.06 9.72
CA LEU A 12 8.58 6.55 10.34
C LEU A 12 8.31 7.22 11.68
N ALA A 13 7.25 8.02 11.77
CA ALA A 13 6.86 8.63 13.04
C ALA A 13 6.47 7.60 14.10
N SER A 14 5.79 6.50 13.71
CA SER A 14 5.48 5.41 14.65
C SER A 14 6.71 4.71 15.16
N GLU A 15 7.71 4.47 14.32
CA GLU A 15 8.96 3.81 14.72
C GLU A 15 9.85 4.71 15.58
N ILE A 16 9.99 5.98 15.23
CA ILE A 16 10.90 6.91 15.94
C ILE A 16 10.33 7.34 17.29
N HIS A 17 9.06 7.74 17.30
CA HIS A 17 8.46 8.39 18.47
C HIS A 17 7.56 7.48 19.28
N ASN A 18 7.08 6.36 18.72
CA ASN A 18 6.27 5.33 19.37
C ASN A 18 5.17 5.84 20.30
N THR A 19 4.50 6.93 19.90
CA THR A 19 3.52 7.66 20.72
C THR A 19 2.36 8.12 19.86
N ASP A 20 1.14 8.10 20.42
CA ASP A 20 -0.06 8.54 19.68
C ASP A 20 -0.03 10.04 19.32
N GLU A 21 0.58 10.87 20.16
CA GLU A 21 0.65 12.32 19.95
C GLU A 21 1.52 12.69 18.74
N SER A 22 2.66 12.00 18.58
CA SER A 22 3.56 12.23 17.44
C SER A 22 2.86 11.93 16.12
N ILE A 23 2.10 10.82 16.06
CA ILE A 23 1.28 10.47 14.89
C ILE A 23 0.24 11.54 14.59
N ARG A 24 -0.49 12.03 15.61
CA ARG A 24 -1.47 13.11 15.42
C ARG A 24 -0.82 14.39 14.89
N ARG A 25 0.36 14.74 15.40
CA ARG A 25 1.12 15.92 14.96
C ARG A 25 1.58 15.78 13.51
N VAL A 26 2.10 14.62 13.14
CA VAL A 26 2.53 14.33 11.77
C VAL A 26 1.34 14.30 10.82
N ALA A 27 0.25 13.61 11.17
CA ALA A 27 -0.98 13.58 10.39
C ALA A 27 -1.54 14.99 10.13
N LYS A 28 -1.57 15.86 11.15
CA LYS A 28 -1.96 17.28 10.99
C LYS A 28 -1.07 18.01 10.00
N SER A 29 0.25 17.81 10.06
CA SER A 29 1.20 18.41 9.11
C SER A 29 1.01 17.87 7.68
N LEU A 30 0.60 16.60 7.53
CA LEU A 30 0.36 15.98 6.23
C LEU A 30 -0.90 16.50 5.55
N LEU A 31 -1.94 16.90 6.29
CA LEU A 31 -3.18 17.44 5.71
C LEU A 31 -2.96 18.68 4.82
N THR A 32 -1.94 19.48 5.12
CA THR A 32 -1.59 20.65 4.30
C THR A 32 -0.77 20.28 3.05
N LYS A 33 -0.04 19.16 3.09
CA LYS A 33 0.89 18.71 2.03
C LYS A 33 0.25 17.72 1.04
N VAL A 34 -0.77 16.99 1.47
CA VAL A 34 -1.42 15.92 0.71
C VAL A 34 -2.57 16.49 -0.15
N PRO A 35 -2.75 16.02 -1.41
CA PRO A 35 -3.87 16.42 -2.25
C PRO A 35 -5.23 16.19 -1.58
N ARG A 36 -6.22 17.05 -1.86
CA ARG A 36 -7.56 16.98 -1.24
C ARG A 36 -8.20 15.59 -1.31
N ARG A 37 -7.97 14.84 -2.39
CA ARG A 37 -8.47 13.48 -2.60
C ARG A 37 -8.11 12.51 -1.49
N HIS A 38 -6.91 12.63 -0.91
CA HIS A 38 -6.39 11.69 0.11
C HIS A 38 -6.50 12.23 1.54
N ARG A 39 -7.02 13.45 1.72
CA ARG A 39 -7.24 14.01 3.06
C ARG A 39 -8.19 13.18 3.93
N PRO A 40 -9.29 12.58 3.40
CA PRO A 40 -10.14 11.70 4.20
C PRO A 40 -9.37 10.53 4.81
N GLU A 41 -8.47 9.91 4.04
CA GLU A 41 -7.61 8.82 4.51
C GLU A 41 -6.73 9.28 5.66
N ILE A 42 -6.04 10.42 5.54
CA ILE A 42 -5.23 11.00 6.63
C ILE A 42 -6.08 11.36 7.85
N CYS A 43 -7.31 11.85 7.66
CA CYS A 43 -8.23 12.12 8.77
C CYS A 43 -8.62 10.85 9.54
N HIS A 44 -8.68 9.68 8.90
CA HIS A 44 -8.93 8.42 9.61
C HIS A 44 -7.80 8.08 10.59
N PHE A 45 -6.53 8.29 10.21
CA PHE A 45 -5.40 8.14 11.13
C PHE A 45 -5.51 9.13 12.30
N LEU A 46 -5.87 10.39 12.02
CA LEU A 46 -5.95 11.44 13.04
C LEU A 46 -7.08 11.21 14.06
N ASN A 47 -8.24 10.76 13.57
CA ASN A 47 -9.45 10.58 14.38
C ASN A 47 -9.55 9.19 15.01
N SER A 48 -8.61 8.28 14.71
CA SER A 48 -8.55 6.96 15.35
C SER A 48 -8.36 7.10 16.87
N PRO A 49 -9.02 6.25 17.68
CA PRO A 49 -8.81 6.24 19.13
C PRO A 49 -7.38 5.85 19.50
N ARG A 50 -6.73 5.01 18.68
CA ARG A 50 -5.34 4.55 18.87
C ARG A 50 -4.55 4.75 17.57
N PRO A 51 -4.13 5.98 17.25
CA PRO A 51 -3.51 6.32 15.98
C PRO A 51 -2.17 5.59 15.74
N LEU A 52 -1.38 5.32 16.77
CA LEU A 52 -0.14 4.54 16.67
C LEU A 52 -0.43 3.10 16.21
N TYR A 53 -1.31 2.42 16.95
CA TYR A 53 -1.70 1.04 16.65
C TYR A 53 -2.33 0.92 15.26
N TYR A 54 -3.23 1.86 14.92
CA TYR A 54 -3.84 1.92 13.60
C TYR A 54 -2.80 2.07 12.48
N THR A 55 -1.79 2.92 12.68
CA THR A 55 -0.71 3.12 11.70
C THR A 55 0.11 1.84 11.53
N GLN A 56 0.48 1.16 12.62
CA GLN A 56 1.23 -0.09 12.56
C GLN A 56 0.46 -1.19 11.85
N CYS A 57 -0.83 -1.36 12.18
CA CYS A 57 -1.70 -2.31 11.48
C CYS A 57 -1.84 -1.96 10.00
N TYR A 58 -2.02 -0.67 9.69
CA TYR A 58 -2.14 -0.21 8.31
C TYR A 58 -0.90 -0.58 7.52
N VAL A 59 0.29 -0.27 8.02
CA VAL A 59 1.57 -0.59 7.36
C VAL A 59 1.74 -2.10 7.18
N ALA A 60 1.41 -2.90 8.20
CA ALA A 60 1.48 -4.37 8.12
C ALA A 60 0.49 -4.97 7.10
N THR A 61 -0.59 -4.26 6.76
CA THR A 61 -1.57 -4.70 5.75
C THR A 61 -1.20 -4.29 4.32
N ILE A 62 -0.18 -3.44 4.14
CA ILE A 62 0.22 -3.01 2.80
C ILE A 62 0.84 -4.20 2.06
N PRO A 63 0.31 -4.58 0.89
CA PRO A 63 0.91 -5.64 0.09
C PRO A 63 2.33 -5.29 -0.36
N ASP A 64 3.25 -6.26 -0.27
CA ASP A 64 4.67 -6.06 -0.61
C ASP A 64 4.88 -5.48 -2.02
N HIS A 65 4.01 -5.81 -2.99
CA HIS A 65 4.10 -5.30 -4.36
C HIS A 65 3.85 -3.79 -4.48
N ILE A 66 3.19 -3.17 -3.50
CA ILE A 66 3.04 -1.71 -3.42
C ILE A 66 4.34 -1.07 -2.90
N LEU A 67 5.04 -1.78 -2.00
CA LEU A 67 6.30 -1.31 -1.42
C LEU A 67 7.48 -1.47 -2.38
N THR A 68 7.49 -2.53 -3.20
CA THR A 68 8.55 -2.75 -4.20
C THR A 68 8.45 -1.84 -5.41
N MET A 69 7.33 -1.09 -5.57
CA MET A 69 7.05 -0.22 -6.73
C MET A 69 7.60 -0.82 -8.03
N ASP A 70 7.21 -2.05 -8.37
CA ASP A 70 7.51 -2.60 -9.68
C ASP A 70 6.58 -1.90 -10.69
N PRO A 71 7.08 -0.96 -11.53
CA PRO A 71 6.22 -0.25 -12.47
C PRO A 71 5.64 -1.16 -13.55
N GLY A 72 6.06 -2.44 -13.60
CA GLY A 72 5.54 -3.46 -14.51
C GLY A 72 4.17 -4.04 -14.13
N VAL A 73 3.67 -3.81 -12.90
CA VAL A 73 2.33 -4.26 -12.50
C VAL A 73 1.34 -3.11 -12.65
N THR A 74 1.16 -2.65 -13.89
CA THR A 74 -0.11 -2.01 -14.25
C THR A 74 -1.18 -3.09 -14.14
N THR A 75 -2.07 -2.96 -13.16
CA THR A 75 -3.26 -3.78 -13.06
C THR A 75 -4.16 -3.50 -14.27
N ASN A 76 -3.87 -4.18 -15.38
CA ASN A 76 -4.89 -4.63 -16.29
C ASN A 76 -5.41 -5.94 -15.67
N PRO A 77 -6.63 -6.00 -15.13
CA PRO A 77 -7.11 -7.16 -14.38
C PRO A 77 -7.38 -8.41 -15.26
N THR A 78 -6.85 -8.50 -16.48
CA THR A 78 -7.25 -9.52 -17.45
C THR A 78 -6.28 -10.65 -17.73
N TYR A 79 -5.02 -10.68 -17.27
CA TYR A 79 -4.17 -11.84 -17.59
C TYR A 79 -3.16 -12.22 -16.51
N ARG A 80 -3.64 -12.93 -15.48
CA ARG A 80 -2.89 -14.07 -14.96
C ARG A 80 -3.45 -15.31 -15.64
N LYS A 81 -3.02 -15.57 -16.89
CA LYS A 81 -3.21 -16.88 -17.52
C LYS A 81 -2.55 -17.90 -16.59
N TYR A 82 -3.37 -18.69 -15.90
CA TYR A 82 -2.88 -19.92 -15.28
C TYR A 82 -2.18 -20.76 -16.35
N PRO A 83 -1.14 -21.55 -16.01
CA PRO A 83 -0.40 -22.34 -16.97
C PRO A 83 -1.25 -23.54 -17.41
N ALA A 84 -2.21 -23.30 -18.31
CA ALA A 84 -3.02 -24.34 -18.93
C ALA A 84 -2.69 -24.51 -20.42
N GLU A 85 -2.01 -23.54 -21.06
CA GLU A 85 -1.71 -23.62 -22.50
C GLU A 85 -0.43 -24.40 -22.85
N THR A 86 0.50 -24.60 -21.91
CA THR A 86 1.72 -25.37 -22.19
C THR A 86 1.49 -26.89 -22.17
N ALA A 87 0.38 -27.36 -21.62
CA ALA A 87 0.07 -28.79 -21.54
C ALA A 87 -0.58 -29.35 -22.83
N MET A 88 -1.24 -28.50 -23.64
CA MET A 88 -1.98 -28.95 -24.82
C MET A 88 -1.11 -29.04 -26.09
N ASP A 89 0.03 -28.33 -26.13
CA ASP A 89 0.91 -28.33 -27.31
C ASP A 89 1.84 -29.56 -27.37
N ASN A 90 2.11 -30.18 -26.23
CA ASN A 90 2.92 -31.41 -26.17
C ASN A 90 2.13 -32.69 -26.51
N GLN A 91 0.79 -32.64 -26.56
CA GLN A 91 -0.03 -33.76 -27.03
C GLN A 91 -0.16 -33.80 -28.56
N ARG A 92 -0.06 -32.64 -29.24
CA ARG A 92 -0.10 -32.58 -30.71
C ARG A 92 1.21 -33.00 -31.38
N LYS A 93 2.35 -32.87 -30.70
CA LYS A 93 3.67 -33.24 -31.25
C LYS A 93 4.08 -34.70 -31.04
N ARG A 94 3.29 -35.50 -30.32
CA ARG A 94 3.56 -36.93 -30.10
C ARG A 94 2.71 -37.88 -30.98
N ALA A 95 1.87 -37.32 -31.84
CA ALA A 95 0.98 -38.06 -32.73
C ALA A 95 1.34 -37.90 -34.24
N SER A 96 2.54 -37.42 -34.55
CA SER A 96 3.15 -37.51 -35.89
C SER A 96 4.45 -38.28 -35.81
#